data_AF-D3SFN1-F1
#
_entry.id   AF-D3SFN1-F1
#
_cell.length_a   1.000
_cell.length_b   1.000
_cell.length_c   1.000
_cell.angle_alpha   90.00
_cell.angle_beta   90.00
_cell.angle_gamma   90.00
#
_symmetry.space_group_name_H-M   'P 1'
#
loop_
_entity.id
_entity.type
_entity.pdbx_description
1 polymer ?
#
loop_
_entity_poly.entity_id
_entity_poly.type
_entity_poly.pdbx_seq_one_letter_code
_entity_poly.pdbx_strand_id
1 'polypeptide(L)'
;MAITILMVTLAIVVAIVLLDWARNPVRTVLLAITGGLVHLVCALRRHLVHVRDAVTGWHRRYLARLEADRIHGAVEALERRYAHLVGHDLAQMPQLRQESTETLRALREAYERDETRLLEEPAWVSRLEALASTPVSDTPQSQRLAQDLQETILRIARLGMEEHRQLAQGMLAARRRLESPVDQLVGRLEGLQRRLGDLQRQGGRLDHALTRCEQTEPSIRHQMPSYIQAVSQGLLGLLGLALTVLAVTVYHQLFGPPFDGQFPGAEDAGPGTLSDRIIALLLGIALVSGWLLAESRGAVRLLPQAVMERDNWARMGLVVTALLVLAAVVVLSGLAGYHLEWVRYRNDLLETLMAGEVAPPPTLYWTEQMVGAAVGLVVPLVVALAPLWLVSLLQAIRVLVGGLLGILLALLTGVLHLLAVIALQLRRLLPALFELVTFPARAVRERLADRSTSARDADAGV
;
A
#
# COMPACT_ATOMS: atom_id res chain seq x y z
N MET A 1 -47.12 61.65 58.87
CA MET A 1 -46.05 60.84 59.49
C MET A 1 -46.57 59.47 59.93
N ALA A 2 -47.53 59.35 60.86
CA ALA A 2 -48.02 58.04 61.33
C ALA A 2 -48.73 57.21 60.24
N ILE A 3 -49.56 57.83 59.41
CA ILE A 3 -50.34 57.15 58.36
C ILE A 3 -49.43 56.64 57.23
N THR A 4 -48.40 57.41 56.86
CA THR A 4 -47.41 57.01 55.85
C THR A 4 -46.56 55.84 56.35
N ILE A 5 -46.21 55.82 57.64
CA ILE A 5 -45.50 54.69 58.25
C ILE A 5 -46.40 53.44 58.27
N LEU A 6 -47.70 53.57 58.58
CA LEU A 6 -48.65 52.45 58.58
C LEU A 6 -48.93 51.89 57.18
N MET A 7 -49.02 52.74 56.17
CA MET A 7 -49.15 52.33 54.76
C MET A 7 -47.89 51.60 54.27
N VAL A 8 -46.70 52.10 54.63
CA VAL A 8 -45.43 51.46 54.27
C VAL A 8 -45.27 50.11 54.97
N THR A 9 -45.61 50.00 56.27
CA THR A 9 -45.55 48.72 56.98
C THR A 9 -46.59 47.73 56.44
N LEU A 10 -47.81 48.17 56.12
CA LEU A 10 -48.83 47.33 55.49
C LEU A 10 -48.40 46.88 54.09
N ALA A 11 -47.82 47.76 53.27
CA ALA A 11 -47.31 47.41 51.95
C ALA A 11 -46.15 46.42 52.03
N ILE A 12 -45.27 46.55 53.02
CA ILE A 12 -44.18 45.59 53.27
C ILE A 12 -44.75 44.22 53.70
N VAL A 13 -45.74 44.18 54.59
CA VAL A 13 -46.39 42.93 55.02
C VAL A 13 -47.12 42.25 53.87
N VAL A 14 -47.87 43.01 53.07
CA VAL A 14 -48.56 42.49 51.87
C VAL A 14 -47.56 41.99 50.84
N ALA A 15 -46.46 42.71 50.61
CA ALA A 15 -45.39 42.26 49.71
C ALA A 15 -44.74 40.96 50.19
N ILE A 16 -44.53 40.80 51.51
CA ILE A 16 -43.99 39.56 52.11
C ILE A 16 -44.96 38.39 51.92
N VAL A 17 -46.26 38.60 52.12
CA VAL A 17 -47.29 37.55 51.94
C VAL A 17 -47.43 37.16 50.46
N LEU A 18 -47.42 38.14 49.55
CA LEU A 18 -47.45 37.88 48.11
C LEU A 18 -46.22 37.07 47.65
N LEU A 19 -45.05 37.40 48.18
CA LEU A 19 -43.79 36.71 47.89
C LEU A 19 -43.81 35.26 48.40
N ASP A 20 -44.43 35.01 49.56
CA ASP A 20 -44.55 33.68 50.15
C ASP A 20 -45.58 32.81 49.41
N TRP A 21 -46.64 33.42 48.86
CA TRP A 21 -47.63 32.71 48.04
C TRP A 21 -47.09 32.37 46.64
N ALA A 22 -46.29 33.25 46.05
CA ALA A 22 -45.58 33.00 44.80
C ALA A 22 -44.43 31.98 44.93
N ARG A 23 -43.98 31.69 46.16
CA ARG A 23 -42.80 30.87 46.46
C ARG A 23 -42.91 29.42 45.99
N ASN A 24 -44.03 28.76 46.28
CA ASN A 24 -44.27 27.39 45.86
C ASN A 24 -44.39 27.25 44.34
N PRO A 25 -45.24 28.01 43.62
CA PRO A 25 -45.36 27.87 42.17
C PRO A 25 -44.05 28.23 41.45
N VAL A 26 -43.31 29.25 41.88
CA VAL A 26 -42.00 29.59 41.29
C VAL A 26 -40.98 28.47 41.52
N ARG A 27 -40.95 27.85 42.70
CA ARG A 27 -40.08 26.68 42.97
C ARG A 27 -40.45 25.49 42.09
N THR A 28 -41.74 25.20 41.93
CA THR A 28 -42.21 24.09 41.09
C THR A 28 -41.88 24.32 39.61
N VAL A 29 -42.06 25.55 39.11
CA VAL A 29 -41.70 25.92 37.73
C VAL A 29 -40.18 25.86 37.51
N LEU A 30 -39.38 26.37 38.46
CA LEU A 30 -37.92 26.33 38.36
C LEU A 30 -37.39 24.89 38.38
N LEU A 31 -37.96 24.02 39.23
CA LEU A 31 -37.64 22.58 39.26
C LEU A 31 -38.12 21.85 37.99
N ALA A 32 -39.26 22.23 37.42
CA ALA A 32 -39.77 21.65 36.18
C ALA A 32 -38.89 22.04 34.97
N ILE A 33 -38.46 23.31 34.88
CA ILE A 33 -37.59 23.78 33.79
C ILE A 33 -36.19 23.17 33.92
N THR A 34 -35.59 23.17 35.10
CA THR A 34 -34.27 22.54 35.33
C THR A 34 -34.32 21.02 35.17
N GLY A 35 -35.41 20.38 35.60
CA GLY A 35 -35.66 18.95 35.36
C GLY A 35 -35.80 18.62 33.88
N GLY A 36 -36.58 19.40 33.12
CA GLY A 36 -36.74 19.26 31.68
C GLY A 36 -35.41 19.43 30.93
N LEU A 37 -34.62 20.43 31.29
CA LEU A 37 -33.29 20.66 30.72
C LEU A 37 -32.34 19.48 30.99
N VAL A 38 -32.32 18.95 32.21
CA VAL A 38 -31.52 17.77 32.57
C VAL A 38 -31.97 16.54 31.76
N HIS A 39 -33.28 16.31 31.63
CA HIS A 39 -33.80 15.18 30.85
C HIS A 39 -33.46 15.28 29.37
N LEU A 40 -33.55 16.48 28.78
CA LEU A 40 -33.21 16.73 27.38
C LEU A 40 -31.71 16.51 27.12
N VAL A 41 -30.83 17.05 27.98
CA VAL A 41 -29.38 16.84 27.88
C VAL A 41 -29.01 15.36 28.06
N CYS A 42 -29.64 14.65 29.00
CA CYS A 42 -29.42 13.22 29.20
C CYS A 42 -29.95 12.36 28.04
N ALA A 43 -31.06 12.73 27.42
CA ALA A 43 -31.60 12.06 26.24
C ALA A 43 -30.69 12.26 25.03
N LEU A 44 -30.30 13.51 24.75
CA LEU A 44 -29.37 13.85 23.67
C LEU A 44 -28.04 13.10 23.82
N ARG A 45 -27.52 12.98 25.06
CA ARG A 45 -26.30 12.20 25.35
C ARG A 45 -26.45 10.74 24.97
N ARG A 46 -27.56 10.10 25.34
CA ARG A 46 -27.80 8.68 25.05
C ARG A 46 -27.86 8.43 23.55
N HIS A 47 -28.54 9.29 22.80
CA HIS A 47 -28.58 9.20 21.34
C HIS A 47 -27.20 9.41 20.73
N LEU A 48 -26.43 10.40 21.19
CA LEU A 48 -25.09 10.65 20.67
C LEU A 48 -24.11 9.50 20.93
N VAL A 49 -24.19 8.89 22.11
CA VAL A 49 -23.38 7.71 22.46
C VAL A 49 -23.72 6.54 21.54
N HIS A 50 -25.00 6.28 21.27
CA HIS A 50 -25.40 5.22 20.34
C HIS A 50 -24.88 5.48 18.91
N VAL A 51 -24.97 6.72 18.42
CA VAL A 51 -24.44 7.06 17.09
C VAL A 51 -22.91 6.91 17.06
N ARG A 52 -22.21 7.35 18.12
CA ARG A 52 -20.76 7.20 18.24
C ARG A 52 -20.35 5.73 18.22
N ASP A 53 -21.02 4.90 19.01
CA ASP A 53 -20.69 3.48 19.12
C ASP A 53 -21.02 2.74 17.80
N ALA A 54 -22.09 3.14 17.10
CA ALA A 54 -22.42 2.64 15.77
C ALA A 54 -21.37 3.03 14.72
N VAL A 55 -20.94 4.30 14.68
CA VAL A 55 -19.92 4.81 13.74
C VAL A 55 -18.57 4.18 14.00
N THR A 56 -18.14 4.13 15.26
CA THR A 56 -16.86 3.50 15.63
C THR A 56 -16.86 1.99 15.38
N GLY A 57 -17.98 1.31 15.63
CA GLY A 57 -18.16 -0.10 15.30
C GLY A 57 -18.20 -0.35 13.79
N TRP A 58 -18.79 0.52 12.98
CA TRP A 58 -18.73 0.44 11.52
C TRP A 58 -17.31 0.66 10.99
N HIS A 59 -16.61 1.67 11.50
CA HIS A 59 -15.24 2.00 11.11
C HIS A 59 -14.26 0.87 11.44
N ARG A 60 -14.36 0.29 12.65
CA ARG A 60 -13.55 -0.89 13.04
C ARG A 60 -13.81 -2.09 12.14
N ARG A 61 -15.07 -2.37 11.81
CA ARG A 61 -15.43 -3.46 10.88
C ARG A 61 -14.87 -3.23 9.48
N TYR A 62 -14.88 -1.98 9.00
CA TYR A 62 -14.30 -1.64 7.70
C TYR A 62 -12.78 -1.83 7.70
N LEU A 63 -12.07 -1.38 8.74
CA LEU A 63 -10.63 -1.59 8.87
C LEU A 63 -10.28 -3.08 8.93
N ALA A 64 -11.02 -3.86 9.71
CA ALA A 64 -10.81 -5.31 9.80
C ALA A 64 -11.01 -6.01 8.44
N ARG A 65 -12.03 -5.61 7.66
CA ARG A 65 -12.24 -6.12 6.30
C ARG A 65 -11.08 -5.75 5.37
N LEU A 66 -10.59 -4.52 5.46
CA LEU A 66 -9.47 -4.04 4.64
C LEU A 66 -8.18 -4.82 4.93
N GLU A 67 -7.92 -5.12 6.20
CA GLU A 67 -6.79 -5.94 6.63
C GLU A 67 -6.96 -7.39 6.18
N ALA A 68 -8.16 -7.95 6.33
CA ALA A 68 -8.48 -9.29 5.84
C ALA A 68 -8.26 -9.41 4.32
N ASP A 69 -8.77 -8.48 3.51
CA ASP A 69 -8.60 -8.48 2.05
C ASP A 69 -7.11 -8.44 1.65
N ARG A 70 -6.28 -7.67 2.36
CA ARG A 70 -4.83 -7.61 2.12
C ARG A 70 -4.15 -8.94 2.41
N ILE A 71 -4.56 -9.61 3.50
CA ILE A 71 -4.01 -10.90 3.90
C ILE A 71 -4.44 -11.98 2.90
N HIS A 72 -5.70 -11.99 2.47
CA HIS A 72 -6.17 -12.91 1.44
C HIS A 72 -5.36 -12.75 0.14
N GLY A 73 -5.13 -11.52 -0.31
CA GLY A 73 -4.29 -11.28 -1.48
C GLY A 73 -2.83 -11.74 -1.30
N ALA A 74 -2.27 -11.60 -0.10
CA ALA A 74 -0.93 -12.11 0.21
C ALA A 74 -0.87 -13.64 0.25
N VAL A 75 -1.91 -14.29 0.79
CA VAL A 75 -2.07 -15.76 0.81
C VAL A 75 -2.19 -16.29 -0.61
N GLU A 76 -3.07 -15.74 -1.44
CA GLU A 76 -3.22 -16.17 -2.84
C GLU A 76 -1.91 -16.00 -3.63
N ALA A 77 -1.18 -14.90 -3.40
CA ALA A 77 0.11 -14.68 -4.06
C ALA A 77 1.16 -15.72 -3.63
N LEU A 78 1.15 -16.11 -2.36
CA LEU A 78 2.02 -17.15 -1.81
C LEU A 78 1.62 -18.53 -2.34
N GLU A 79 0.33 -18.83 -2.42
CA GLU A 79 -0.21 -20.06 -3.01
C GLU A 79 0.20 -20.20 -4.48
N ARG A 80 0.03 -19.15 -5.29
CA ARG A 80 0.48 -19.16 -6.70
C ARG A 80 1.98 -19.38 -6.83
N ARG A 81 2.78 -18.77 -5.94
CA ARG A 81 4.24 -19.00 -5.90
C ARG A 81 4.58 -20.43 -5.50
N TYR A 82 3.88 -20.98 -4.51
CA TYR A 82 4.00 -22.39 -4.11
C TYR A 82 3.63 -23.30 -5.28
N ALA A 83 2.51 -23.06 -5.95
CA ALA A 83 2.08 -23.83 -7.11
C ALA A 83 3.11 -23.76 -8.26
N HIS A 84 3.71 -22.59 -8.49
CA HIS A 84 4.78 -22.47 -9.49
C HIS A 84 6.06 -23.21 -9.09
N LEU A 85 6.46 -23.13 -7.82
CA LEU A 85 7.63 -23.82 -7.29
C LEU A 85 7.43 -25.35 -7.33
N VAL A 86 6.25 -25.81 -6.92
CA VAL A 86 5.89 -27.23 -6.92
C VAL A 86 5.69 -27.74 -8.36
N GLY A 87 5.12 -26.94 -9.25
CA GLY A 87 4.91 -27.34 -10.65
C GLY A 87 6.20 -27.37 -11.47
N HIS A 88 7.07 -26.38 -11.30
CA HIS A 88 8.28 -26.22 -12.13
C HIS A 88 9.52 -26.82 -11.48
N ASP A 89 9.82 -26.47 -10.22
CA ASP A 89 11.08 -26.82 -9.57
C ASP A 89 11.07 -28.27 -9.05
N LEU A 90 9.94 -28.78 -8.52
CA LEU A 90 9.81 -30.20 -8.16
C LEU A 90 9.68 -31.12 -9.38
N ALA A 91 9.19 -30.63 -10.53
CA ALA A 91 9.19 -31.42 -11.77
C ALA A 91 10.62 -31.66 -12.32
N GLN A 92 11.57 -30.76 -12.00
CA GLN A 92 12.97 -30.87 -12.41
C GLN A 92 13.83 -31.71 -11.45
N MET A 93 13.37 -31.96 -10.22
CA MET A 93 14.06 -32.81 -9.23
C MET A 93 14.43 -34.21 -9.72
N PRO A 94 13.56 -34.99 -10.39
CA PRO A 94 13.94 -36.31 -10.90
C PRO A 94 15.05 -36.21 -11.96
N GLN A 95 15.03 -35.19 -12.82
CA GLN A 95 16.08 -34.95 -13.82
C GLN A 95 17.41 -34.59 -13.15
N LEU A 96 17.40 -33.68 -12.16
CA LEU A 96 18.58 -33.35 -11.36
C LEU A 96 19.14 -34.56 -10.59
N ARG A 97 18.26 -35.43 -10.08
CA ARG A 97 18.68 -36.67 -9.44
C ARG A 97 19.34 -37.61 -10.45
N GLN A 98 18.81 -37.70 -11.66
CA GLN A 98 19.40 -38.54 -12.70
C GLN A 98 20.76 -37.98 -13.15
N GLU A 99 20.86 -36.68 -13.46
CA GLU A 99 22.11 -36.01 -13.83
C GLU A 99 23.18 -36.14 -12.74
N SER A 100 22.82 -36.01 -11.46
CA SER A 100 23.76 -36.20 -10.34
C SER A 100 24.23 -37.65 -10.22
N THR A 101 23.34 -38.64 -10.42
CA THR A 101 23.75 -40.06 -10.40
C THR A 101 24.62 -40.44 -11.60
N GLU A 102 24.37 -39.86 -12.77
CA GLU A 102 25.17 -40.10 -13.99
C GLU A 102 26.55 -39.44 -13.88
N THR A 103 26.63 -38.21 -13.40
CA THR A 103 27.91 -37.52 -13.15
C THR A 103 28.73 -38.23 -12.07
N LEU A 104 28.10 -38.70 -10.99
CA LEU A 104 28.77 -39.52 -9.97
C LEU A 104 29.25 -40.87 -10.52
N ARG A 105 28.45 -41.55 -11.35
CA ARG A 105 28.88 -42.79 -12.03
C ARG A 105 30.06 -42.54 -12.97
N ALA A 106 29.99 -41.49 -13.80
CA ALA A 106 31.08 -41.14 -14.71
C ALA A 106 32.38 -40.82 -13.96
N LEU A 107 32.29 -40.13 -12.82
CA LEU A 107 33.42 -39.88 -11.94
C LEU A 107 33.95 -41.19 -11.34
N ARG A 108 33.06 -42.05 -10.81
CA ARG A 108 33.42 -43.36 -10.25
C ARG A 108 34.15 -44.23 -11.27
N GLU A 109 33.62 -44.33 -12.49
CA GLU A 109 34.22 -45.11 -13.58
C GLU A 109 35.56 -44.55 -14.05
N ALA A 110 35.72 -43.22 -14.10
CA ALA A 110 36.99 -42.59 -14.42
C ALA A 110 38.04 -42.87 -13.34
N TYR A 111 37.65 -42.85 -12.06
CA TYR A 111 38.51 -43.25 -10.96
C TYR A 111 38.84 -44.75 -11.01
N GLU A 112 37.87 -45.64 -11.15
CA GLU A 112 38.08 -47.09 -11.13
C GLU A 112 38.93 -47.60 -12.31
N ARG A 113 38.78 -47.03 -13.52
CA ARG A 113 39.61 -47.41 -14.69
C ARG A 113 41.08 -47.08 -14.52
N ASP A 114 41.37 -45.96 -13.88
CA ASP A 114 42.71 -45.38 -13.88
C ASP A 114 43.43 -45.62 -12.53
N GLU A 115 42.71 -45.82 -11.41
CA GLU A 115 43.27 -46.12 -10.09
C GLU A 115 43.97 -47.49 -10.04
N THR A 116 43.39 -48.52 -10.67
CA THR A 116 44.02 -49.85 -10.78
C THR A 116 45.35 -49.81 -11.53
N ARG A 117 45.49 -48.92 -12.52
CA ARG A 117 46.72 -48.79 -13.33
C ARG A 117 47.84 -47.96 -12.68
N LEU A 118 47.51 -47.13 -11.69
CA LEU A 118 48.48 -46.28 -10.99
C LEU A 118 49.02 -46.90 -9.70
N LEU A 119 48.23 -47.77 -9.05
CA LEU A 119 48.62 -48.45 -7.80
C LEU A 119 49.43 -49.74 -8.06
N GLU A 120 49.25 -50.40 -9.21
CA GLU A 120 50.06 -51.56 -9.58
C GLU A 120 51.49 -51.14 -9.90
N GLU A 121 52.47 -51.83 -9.30
CA GLU A 121 53.88 -51.63 -9.61
C GLU A 121 54.08 -51.84 -11.13
N PRO A 122 54.63 -50.84 -11.85
CA PRO A 122 54.70 -50.93 -13.30
C PRO A 122 55.47 -52.19 -13.70
N ALA A 123 54.91 -53.00 -14.61
CA ALA A 123 55.51 -54.28 -15.01
C ALA A 123 56.92 -54.16 -15.62
N TRP A 124 57.40 -52.95 -15.92
CA TRP A 124 58.78 -52.70 -16.32
C TRP A 124 59.75 -52.62 -15.13
N VAL A 125 59.31 -52.24 -13.93
CA VAL A 125 60.15 -52.14 -12.72
C VAL A 125 60.65 -53.54 -12.32
N SER A 126 59.75 -54.53 -12.25
CA SER A 126 60.12 -55.92 -11.97
C SER A 126 61.01 -56.54 -13.06
N ARG A 127 60.81 -56.15 -14.33
CA ARG A 127 61.69 -56.58 -15.44
C ARG A 127 63.08 -55.92 -15.36
N LEU A 128 63.16 -54.67 -14.94
CA LEU A 128 64.42 -53.98 -14.71
C LEU A 128 65.20 -54.56 -13.54
N GLU A 129 64.51 -54.94 -12.46
CA GLU A 129 65.11 -55.60 -11.30
C GLU A 129 65.67 -56.98 -11.69
N ALA A 130 64.93 -57.75 -12.50
CA ALA A 130 65.42 -59.00 -13.07
C ALA A 130 66.65 -58.80 -13.97
N LEU A 131 66.66 -57.78 -14.84
CA LEU A 131 67.79 -57.46 -15.71
C LEU A 131 69.03 -56.99 -14.91
N ALA A 132 68.83 -56.15 -13.89
CA ALA A 132 69.89 -55.61 -13.04
C ALA A 132 70.54 -56.68 -12.14
N SER A 133 69.80 -57.75 -11.80
CA SER A 133 70.31 -58.87 -11.01
C SER A 133 71.24 -59.83 -11.77
N THR A 134 71.41 -59.63 -13.09
CA THR A 134 72.24 -60.51 -13.94
C THR A 134 73.73 -60.19 -13.76
N PRO A 135 74.60 -61.14 -13.36
CA PRO A 135 76.01 -60.86 -13.08
C PRO A 135 76.80 -60.56 -14.36
N VAL A 136 77.51 -59.42 -14.39
CA VAL A 136 78.36 -58.99 -15.50
C VAL A 136 79.77 -59.58 -15.32
N SER A 137 80.29 -60.32 -16.31
CA SER A 137 81.68 -60.82 -16.33
C SER A 137 82.67 -59.73 -16.80
N ASP A 138 83.97 -59.87 -16.51
CA ASP A 138 85.00 -58.82 -16.71
C ASP A 138 85.64 -58.75 -18.13
N THR A 139 84.96 -59.30 -19.14
CA THR A 139 85.48 -59.32 -20.52
C THR A 139 85.16 -58.01 -21.28
N PRO A 140 85.98 -57.58 -22.25
CA PRO A 140 85.73 -56.35 -23.02
C PRO A 140 84.43 -56.42 -23.87
N GLN A 141 83.92 -57.62 -24.17
CA GLN A 141 82.63 -57.81 -24.83
C GLN A 141 81.44 -57.67 -23.86
N SER A 142 81.57 -58.12 -22.61
CA SER A 142 80.55 -57.94 -21.58
C SER A 142 80.45 -56.51 -21.08
N GLN A 143 81.52 -55.71 -21.14
CA GLN A 143 81.45 -54.27 -20.88
C GLN A 143 80.63 -53.52 -21.94
N ARG A 144 80.74 -53.90 -23.23
CA ARG A 144 79.90 -53.34 -24.30
C ARG A 144 78.43 -53.75 -24.15
N LEU A 145 78.19 -55.03 -23.81
CA LEU A 145 76.84 -55.52 -23.53
C LEU A 145 76.23 -54.84 -22.30
N ALA A 146 77.02 -54.55 -21.26
CA ALA A 146 76.57 -53.81 -20.09
C ALA A 146 76.20 -52.36 -20.43
N GLN A 147 76.95 -51.71 -21.34
CA GLN A 147 76.61 -50.37 -21.85
C GLN A 147 75.32 -50.38 -22.69
N ASP A 148 75.14 -51.35 -23.60
CA ASP A 148 73.91 -51.50 -24.39
C ASP A 148 72.71 -51.84 -23.51
N LEU A 149 72.89 -52.68 -22.47
CA LEU A 149 71.86 -52.97 -21.48
C LEU A 149 71.52 -51.73 -20.67
N GLN A 150 72.50 -50.95 -20.22
CA GLN A 150 72.27 -49.70 -19.50
C GLN A 150 71.50 -48.69 -20.37
N GLU A 151 71.83 -48.56 -21.66
CA GLU A 151 71.10 -47.69 -22.58
C GLU A 151 69.66 -48.19 -22.82
N THR A 152 69.47 -49.51 -22.93
CA THR A 152 68.15 -50.13 -23.09
C THR A 152 67.29 -49.95 -21.84
N ILE A 153 67.87 -50.13 -20.64
CA ILE A 153 67.23 -49.90 -19.34
C ILE A 153 66.77 -48.44 -19.22
N LEU A 154 67.64 -47.49 -19.55
CA LEU A 154 67.32 -46.06 -19.52
C LEU A 154 66.23 -45.70 -20.54
N ARG A 155 66.23 -46.35 -21.72
CA ARG A 155 65.19 -46.16 -22.75
C ARG A 155 63.84 -46.71 -22.28
N ILE A 156 63.80 -47.89 -21.67
CA ILE A 156 62.58 -48.50 -21.11
C ILE A 156 62.04 -47.65 -19.95
N ALA A 157 62.91 -47.20 -19.04
CA ALA A 157 62.52 -46.34 -17.92
C ALA A 157 61.95 -44.99 -18.39
N ARG A 158 62.53 -44.38 -19.43
CA ARG A 158 62.01 -43.14 -20.03
C ARG A 158 60.63 -43.35 -20.66
N LEU A 159 60.46 -44.40 -21.46
CA LEU A 159 59.17 -44.75 -22.07
C LEU A 159 58.09 -45.05 -21.02
N GLY A 160 58.45 -45.78 -19.96
CA GLY A 160 57.53 -46.07 -18.85
C GLY A 160 57.13 -44.83 -18.04
N MET A 161 58.06 -43.89 -17.82
CA MET A 161 57.75 -42.60 -17.18
C MET A 161 56.85 -41.72 -18.06
N GLU A 162 57.05 -41.74 -19.38
CA GLU A 162 56.21 -41.02 -20.34
C GLU A 162 54.78 -41.57 -20.38
N GLU A 163 54.62 -42.90 -20.39
CA GLU A 163 53.32 -43.56 -20.31
C GLU A 163 52.60 -43.23 -18.99
N HIS A 164 53.30 -43.31 -17.86
CA HIS A 164 52.74 -42.94 -16.55
C HIS A 164 52.34 -41.46 -16.50
N ARG A 165 53.14 -40.57 -17.10
CA ARG A 165 52.83 -39.14 -17.20
C ARG A 165 51.61 -38.88 -18.09
N GLN A 166 51.44 -39.63 -19.18
CA GLN A 166 50.26 -39.55 -20.04
C GLN A 166 49.00 -40.03 -19.32
N LEU A 167 49.07 -41.12 -18.55
CA LEU A 167 47.97 -41.62 -17.71
C LEU A 167 47.56 -40.60 -16.64
N ALA A 168 48.54 -40.02 -15.92
CA ALA A 168 48.29 -38.97 -14.93
C ALA A 168 47.65 -37.71 -15.55
N GLN A 169 48.08 -37.33 -16.77
CA GLN A 169 47.47 -36.23 -17.53
C GLN A 169 46.05 -36.56 -17.97
N GLY A 170 45.77 -37.81 -18.35
CA GLY A 170 44.44 -38.30 -18.69
C GLY A 170 43.45 -38.15 -17.53
N MET A 171 43.83 -38.60 -16.33
CA MET A 171 43.05 -38.42 -15.11
C MET A 171 42.79 -36.94 -14.79
N LEU A 172 43.82 -36.09 -14.85
CA LEU A 172 43.67 -34.65 -14.58
C LEU A 172 42.74 -33.97 -15.60
N ALA A 173 42.81 -34.37 -16.87
CA ALA A 173 41.92 -33.87 -17.91
C ALA A 173 40.48 -34.35 -17.71
N ALA A 174 40.27 -35.61 -17.32
CA ALA A 174 38.95 -36.15 -17.00
C ALA A 174 38.32 -35.43 -15.80
N ARG A 175 39.10 -35.19 -14.74
CA ARG A 175 38.67 -34.40 -13.57
C ARG A 175 38.26 -32.98 -13.98
N ARG A 176 39.09 -32.27 -14.75
CA ARG A 176 38.78 -30.90 -15.20
C ARG A 176 37.52 -30.83 -16.06
N ARG A 177 37.22 -31.87 -16.86
CA ARG A 177 35.99 -31.97 -17.65
C ARG A 177 34.75 -32.15 -16.77
N LEU A 178 34.89 -32.76 -15.60
CA LEU A 178 33.80 -33.04 -14.66
C LEU A 178 33.60 -31.93 -13.61
N GLU A 179 34.59 -31.04 -13.39
CA GLU A 179 34.46 -29.89 -12.49
C GLU A 179 33.31 -28.95 -12.91
N SER A 180 33.22 -28.58 -14.18
CA SER A 180 32.17 -27.65 -14.64
C SER A 180 30.74 -28.20 -14.50
N PRO A 181 30.43 -29.45 -14.89
CA PRO A 181 29.11 -30.05 -14.65
C PRO A 181 28.74 -30.15 -13.16
N VAL A 182 29.72 -30.48 -12.31
CA VAL A 182 29.51 -30.59 -10.86
C VAL A 182 29.23 -29.22 -10.25
N ASP A 183 30.00 -28.19 -10.61
CA ASP A 183 29.77 -26.82 -10.17
C ASP A 183 28.39 -26.30 -10.59
N GLN A 184 27.96 -26.63 -11.81
CA GLN A 184 26.61 -26.28 -12.29
C GLN A 184 25.50 -26.98 -11.49
N LEU A 185 25.67 -28.27 -11.17
CA LEU A 185 24.73 -29.02 -10.33
C LEU A 185 24.65 -28.45 -8.91
N VAL A 186 25.80 -28.15 -8.30
CA VAL A 186 25.88 -27.52 -6.98
C VAL A 186 25.19 -26.15 -7.00
N GLY A 187 25.46 -25.33 -8.02
CA GLY A 187 24.80 -24.03 -8.18
C GLY A 187 23.27 -24.13 -8.33
N ARG A 188 22.76 -25.14 -9.07
CA ARG A 188 21.32 -25.39 -9.20
C ARG A 188 20.69 -25.82 -7.87
N LEU A 189 21.35 -26.72 -7.12
CA LEU A 189 20.89 -27.18 -5.81
C LEU A 189 20.88 -26.05 -4.77
N GLU A 190 21.93 -25.24 -4.72
CA GLU A 190 21.98 -24.06 -3.85
C GLU A 190 20.88 -23.05 -4.20
N GLY A 191 20.63 -22.84 -5.50
CA GLY A 191 19.54 -21.97 -5.98
C GLY A 191 18.18 -22.45 -5.49
N LEU A 192 17.90 -23.75 -5.57
CA LEU A 192 16.68 -24.37 -5.06
C LEU A 192 16.57 -24.24 -3.53
N GLN A 193 17.65 -24.51 -2.79
CA GLN A 193 17.67 -24.37 -1.33
C GLN A 193 17.39 -22.93 -0.88
N ARG A 194 17.95 -21.93 -1.57
CA ARG A 194 17.69 -20.51 -1.28
C ARG A 194 16.23 -20.15 -1.54
N ARG A 195 15.66 -20.58 -2.67
CA ARG A 195 14.24 -20.35 -3.01
C ARG A 195 13.29 -20.97 -1.98
N LEU A 196 13.56 -22.20 -1.56
CA LEU A 196 12.79 -22.88 -0.50
C LEU A 196 12.91 -22.15 0.83
N GLY A 197 14.12 -21.71 1.20
CA GLY A 197 14.36 -20.95 2.42
C GLY A 197 13.62 -19.60 2.43
N ASP A 198 13.60 -18.88 1.30
CA ASP A 198 12.87 -17.62 1.19
C ASP A 198 11.36 -17.82 1.24
N LEU A 199 10.85 -18.90 0.62
CA LEU A 199 9.43 -19.24 0.68
C LEU A 199 9.00 -19.62 2.10
N GLN A 200 9.80 -20.40 2.82
CA GLN A 200 9.56 -20.74 4.23
C GLN A 200 9.57 -19.49 5.13
N ARG A 201 10.51 -18.57 4.93
CA ARG A 201 10.55 -17.29 5.66
C ARG A 201 9.33 -16.43 5.38
N GLN A 202 8.87 -16.38 4.13
CA GLN A 202 7.66 -15.65 3.73
C GLN A 202 6.41 -16.29 4.34
N GLY A 203 6.31 -17.62 4.31
CA GLY A 203 5.24 -18.38 4.98
C GLY A 203 5.18 -18.09 6.48
N GLY A 204 6.32 -18.16 7.19
CA GLY A 204 6.37 -17.85 8.62
C GLY A 204 6.02 -16.39 8.95
N ARG A 205 6.40 -15.43 8.10
CA ARG A 205 5.97 -14.02 8.23
C ARG A 205 4.46 -13.86 8.06
N LEU A 206 3.88 -14.57 7.09
CA LEU A 206 2.45 -14.55 6.83
C LEU A 206 1.67 -15.21 7.96
N ASP A 207 2.16 -16.33 8.48
CA ASP A 207 1.54 -17.06 9.59
C ASP A 207 1.53 -16.21 10.87
N HIS A 208 2.63 -15.50 11.15
CA HIS A 208 2.67 -14.49 12.21
C HIS A 208 1.70 -13.32 11.98
N ALA A 209 1.49 -12.90 10.73
CA ALA A 209 0.53 -11.85 10.41
C ALA A 209 -0.93 -12.35 10.57
N LEU A 210 -1.22 -13.59 10.19
CA LEU A 210 -2.50 -14.28 10.37
C LEU A 210 -2.82 -14.46 11.85
N THR A 211 -1.88 -15.03 12.61
CA THR A 211 -2.00 -15.21 14.06
C THR A 211 -2.25 -13.87 14.75
N ARG A 212 -1.57 -12.80 14.31
CA ARG A 212 -1.80 -11.45 14.82
C ARG A 212 -3.20 -10.93 14.48
N CYS A 213 -3.78 -11.30 13.35
CA CYS A 213 -5.14 -10.89 12.99
C CYS A 213 -6.21 -11.71 13.72
N GLU A 214 -5.97 -13.00 13.95
CA GLU A 214 -6.89 -13.90 14.67
C GLU A 214 -6.91 -13.64 16.17
N GLN A 215 -5.75 -13.36 16.78
CA GLN A 215 -5.62 -13.18 18.22
C GLN A 215 -6.02 -11.79 18.72
N THR A 216 -6.12 -10.80 17.83
CA THR A 216 -6.25 -9.41 18.25
C THR A 216 -7.71 -8.94 18.14
N GLU A 217 -8.40 -8.92 19.28
CA GLU A 217 -9.57 -8.04 19.45
C GLU A 217 -9.20 -6.60 19.06
N PRO A 218 -10.14 -5.80 18.51
CA PRO A 218 -9.88 -4.47 17.93
C PRO A 218 -9.40 -3.46 18.99
N SER A 219 -8.11 -3.54 19.33
CA SER A 219 -7.44 -2.68 20.30
C SER A 219 -6.94 -1.41 19.62
N ILE A 220 -7.26 -0.28 20.27
CA ILE A 220 -7.03 1.09 19.81
C ILE A 220 -5.54 1.37 19.49
N ARG A 221 -4.60 0.61 20.10
CA ARG A 221 -3.15 0.83 19.97
C ARG A 221 -2.58 0.44 18.60
N HIS A 222 -3.26 -0.40 17.82
CA HIS A 222 -2.80 -0.85 16.50
C HIS A 222 -3.33 -0.01 15.33
N GLN A 223 -4.22 0.96 15.58
CA GLN A 223 -4.78 1.79 14.51
C GLN A 223 -3.79 2.86 14.03
N MET A 224 -2.84 3.28 14.86
CA MET A 224 -1.88 4.35 14.56
C MET A 224 -1.04 4.12 13.27
N PRO A 225 -0.40 2.95 13.06
CA PRO A 225 0.32 2.70 11.80
C PRO A 225 -0.61 2.62 10.59
N SER A 226 -1.85 2.14 10.76
CA SER A 226 -2.83 2.07 9.67
C SER A 226 -3.30 3.45 9.21
N TYR A 227 -3.45 4.42 10.13
CA TYR A 227 -3.80 5.81 9.80
C TYR A 227 -2.65 6.52 9.09
N ILE A 228 -1.39 6.35 9.55
CA ILE A 228 -0.22 6.97 8.92
C ILE A 228 -0.06 6.47 7.48
N GLN A 229 -0.25 5.17 7.26
CA GLN A 229 -0.19 4.58 5.93
C GLN A 229 -1.38 5.00 5.04
N ALA A 230 -2.59 5.13 5.61
CA ALA A 230 -3.74 5.65 4.87
C ALA A 230 -3.54 7.13 4.47
N VAL A 231 -2.93 7.94 5.35
CA VAL A 231 -2.61 9.34 5.07
C VAL A 231 -1.57 9.45 3.95
N SER A 232 -0.50 8.65 3.98
CA SER A 232 0.50 8.68 2.91
C SER A 232 -0.06 8.20 1.57
N GLN A 233 -0.90 7.16 1.57
CA GLN A 233 -1.63 6.69 0.38
C GLN A 233 -2.59 7.75 -0.17
N GLY A 234 -3.31 8.46 0.71
CA GLY A 234 -4.19 9.56 0.31
C GLY A 234 -3.45 10.75 -0.26
N LEU A 235 -2.30 11.11 0.34
CA LEU A 235 -1.46 12.20 -0.16
C LEU A 235 -0.90 11.88 -1.54
N LEU A 236 -0.44 10.65 -1.75
CA LEU A 236 0.01 10.16 -3.06
C LEU A 236 -1.13 10.18 -4.09
N GLY A 237 -2.34 9.75 -3.70
CA GLY A 237 -3.51 9.82 -4.57
C GLY A 237 -3.89 11.25 -4.95
N LEU A 238 -3.82 12.20 -4.00
CA LEU A 238 -4.12 13.61 -4.25
C LEU A 238 -3.07 14.26 -5.16
N LEU A 239 -1.78 14.01 -4.91
CA LEU A 239 -0.68 14.46 -5.78
C LEU A 239 -0.82 13.86 -7.19
N GLY A 240 -1.15 12.57 -7.31
CA GLY A 240 -1.36 11.91 -8.60
C GLY A 240 -2.54 12.48 -9.38
N LEU A 241 -3.65 12.79 -8.71
CA LEU A 241 -4.79 13.48 -9.35
C LEU A 241 -4.46 14.92 -9.73
N ALA A 242 -3.74 15.66 -8.89
CA ALA A 242 -3.29 17.01 -9.22
C ALA A 242 -2.37 17.01 -10.44
N LEU A 243 -1.45 16.04 -10.52
CA LEU A 243 -0.60 15.82 -11.69
C LEU A 243 -1.43 15.48 -12.94
N THR A 244 -2.50 14.70 -12.78
CA THR A 244 -3.39 14.35 -13.88
C THR A 244 -4.15 15.57 -14.41
N VAL A 245 -4.68 16.41 -13.51
CA VAL A 245 -5.35 17.68 -13.89
C VAL A 245 -4.35 18.62 -14.58
N LEU A 246 -3.13 18.72 -14.07
CA LEU A 246 -2.06 19.47 -14.72
C LEU A 246 -1.76 18.93 -16.13
N ALA A 247 -1.62 17.61 -16.29
CA ALA A 247 -1.36 16.97 -17.57
C ALA A 247 -2.48 17.24 -18.59
N VAL A 248 -3.75 17.13 -18.17
CA VAL A 248 -4.93 17.46 -19.00
C VAL A 248 -4.88 18.93 -19.42
N THR A 249 -4.54 19.84 -18.50
CA THR A 249 -4.51 21.29 -18.75
C THR A 249 -3.40 21.66 -19.73
N VAL A 250 -2.19 21.13 -19.52
CA VAL A 250 -1.05 21.32 -20.42
C VAL A 250 -1.35 20.77 -21.81
N TYR A 251 -1.99 19.59 -21.89
CA TYR A 251 -2.40 19.02 -23.16
C TYR A 251 -3.43 19.89 -23.88
N HIS A 252 -4.45 20.39 -23.17
CA HIS A 252 -5.45 21.27 -23.75
C HIS A 252 -4.83 22.58 -24.28
N GLN A 253 -3.91 23.19 -23.53
CA GLN A 253 -3.21 24.40 -23.96
C GLN A 253 -2.28 24.16 -25.16
N LEU A 254 -1.60 23.01 -25.19
CA LEU A 254 -0.63 22.71 -26.23
C LEU A 254 -1.31 22.32 -27.56
N PHE A 255 -2.38 21.53 -27.47
CA PHE A 255 -3.07 20.94 -28.63
C PHE A 255 -4.31 21.71 -29.09
N GLY A 256 -4.92 22.53 -28.23
CA GLY A 256 -6.12 23.30 -28.57
C GLY A 256 -5.95 24.20 -29.80
N PRO A 257 -5.01 25.17 -29.77
CA PRO A 257 -4.81 26.13 -30.87
C PRO A 257 -4.54 25.50 -32.25
N PRO A 258 -3.68 24.46 -32.40
CA PRO A 258 -3.46 23.84 -33.70
C PRO A 258 -4.63 22.97 -34.18
N PHE A 259 -5.48 22.45 -33.30
CA PHE A 259 -6.70 21.77 -33.71
C PHE A 259 -7.77 22.77 -34.19
N ASP A 260 -7.90 23.92 -33.53
CA ASP A 260 -8.79 24.99 -33.99
C ASP A 260 -8.40 25.50 -35.38
N GLY A 261 -7.09 25.65 -35.64
CA GLY A 261 -6.57 26.05 -36.95
C GLY A 261 -6.72 25.01 -38.07
N GLN A 262 -6.97 23.73 -37.75
CA GLN A 262 -7.19 22.67 -38.75
C GLN A 262 -8.66 22.52 -39.16
N PHE A 263 -9.58 22.99 -38.31
CA PHE A 263 -11.02 22.93 -38.57
C PHE A 263 -11.67 24.33 -38.44
N PRO A 264 -11.24 25.32 -39.25
CA PRO A 264 -11.83 26.66 -39.22
C PRO A 264 -13.33 26.58 -39.60
N GLY A 265 -14.21 27.08 -38.73
CA GLY A 265 -15.67 27.11 -38.94
C GLY A 265 -16.47 26.02 -38.22
N ALA A 266 -15.86 25.20 -37.38
CA ALA A 266 -16.57 24.16 -36.62
C ALA A 266 -17.27 24.65 -35.33
N GLU A 267 -17.41 25.97 -35.14
CA GLU A 267 -17.99 26.59 -33.94
C GLU A 267 -19.53 26.45 -33.89
N ASP A 268 -20.20 26.15 -35.00
CA ASP A 268 -21.65 26.30 -35.15
C ASP A 268 -22.51 25.14 -34.59
N ALA A 269 -21.92 24.11 -33.97
CA ALA A 269 -22.65 22.87 -33.61
C ALA A 269 -22.73 22.55 -32.10
N GLY A 270 -22.55 23.52 -31.19
CA GLY A 270 -22.85 23.34 -29.75
C GLY A 270 -21.91 24.09 -28.79
N PRO A 271 -22.04 23.90 -27.47
CA PRO A 271 -21.16 24.56 -26.50
C PRO A 271 -19.73 24.00 -26.57
N GLY A 272 -18.76 24.90 -26.78
CA GLY A 272 -17.33 24.58 -26.89
C GLY A 272 -16.85 24.30 -28.32
N THR A 273 -15.57 24.57 -28.59
CA THR A 273 -14.93 24.35 -29.89
C THR A 273 -14.88 22.86 -30.23
N LEU A 274 -14.83 22.52 -31.52
CA LEU A 274 -14.70 21.12 -31.96
C LEU A 274 -13.38 20.49 -31.51
N SER A 275 -12.32 21.30 -31.41
CA SER A 275 -11.02 20.93 -30.83
C SER A 275 -11.15 20.38 -29.41
N ASP A 276 -11.82 21.12 -28.54
CA ASP A 276 -12.02 20.73 -27.13
C ASP A 276 -12.75 19.38 -27.04
N ARG A 277 -13.71 19.11 -27.92
CA ARG A 277 -14.45 17.83 -27.96
C ARG A 277 -13.56 16.66 -28.40
N ILE A 278 -12.70 16.87 -29.40
CA ILE A 278 -11.76 15.83 -29.86
C ILE A 278 -10.76 15.51 -28.75
N ILE A 279 -10.20 16.54 -28.10
CA ILE A 279 -9.28 16.39 -26.98
C ILE A 279 -9.97 15.64 -25.83
N ALA A 280 -11.17 16.07 -25.45
CA ALA A 280 -11.96 15.41 -24.41
C ALA A 280 -12.30 13.94 -24.75
N LEU A 281 -12.59 13.64 -26.02
CA LEU A 281 -12.85 12.27 -26.47
C LEU A 281 -11.60 11.40 -26.38
N LEU A 282 -10.45 11.88 -26.85
CA LEU A 282 -9.17 11.16 -26.77
C LEU A 282 -8.77 10.86 -25.33
N LEU A 283 -8.80 11.88 -24.46
CA LEU A 283 -8.50 11.70 -23.04
C LEU A 283 -9.58 10.89 -22.33
N GLY A 284 -10.84 11.00 -22.74
CA GLY A 284 -11.95 10.19 -22.22
C GLY A 284 -11.78 8.71 -22.53
N ILE A 285 -11.36 8.34 -23.74
CA ILE A 285 -11.04 6.96 -24.11
C ILE A 285 -9.81 6.47 -23.32
N ALA A 286 -8.79 7.30 -23.14
CA ALA A 286 -7.64 6.97 -22.29
C ALA A 286 -8.06 6.73 -20.82
N LEU A 287 -8.96 7.56 -20.29
CA LEU A 287 -9.48 7.41 -18.94
C LEU A 287 -10.30 6.13 -18.77
N VAL A 288 -11.19 5.83 -19.72
CA VAL A 288 -12.04 4.62 -19.71
C VAL A 288 -11.20 3.36 -19.86
N SER A 289 -10.21 3.35 -20.77
CA SER A 289 -9.28 2.22 -20.93
C SER A 289 -8.42 2.02 -19.67
N GLY A 290 -7.94 3.11 -19.06
CA GLY A 290 -7.30 3.10 -17.75
C GLY A 290 -8.18 2.51 -16.65
N TRP A 291 -9.47 2.83 -16.67
CA TRP A 291 -10.46 2.31 -15.71
C TRP A 291 -10.67 0.81 -15.88
N LEU A 292 -10.84 0.34 -17.11
CA LEU A 292 -10.94 -1.08 -17.46
C LEU A 292 -9.69 -1.86 -17.03
N LEU A 293 -8.50 -1.28 -17.23
CA LEU A 293 -7.23 -1.87 -16.76
C LEU A 293 -7.15 -1.91 -15.24
N ALA A 294 -7.56 -0.86 -14.54
CA ALA A 294 -7.56 -0.81 -13.09
C ALA A 294 -8.56 -1.81 -12.47
N GLU A 295 -9.72 -1.99 -13.08
CA GLU A 295 -10.72 -3.00 -12.72
C GLU A 295 -10.19 -4.42 -12.96
N SER A 296 -9.56 -4.66 -14.11
CA SER A 296 -9.00 -5.97 -14.44
C SER A 296 -7.90 -6.43 -13.47
N ARG A 297 -7.17 -5.48 -12.86
CA ARG A 297 -6.20 -5.75 -11.79
C ARG A 297 -6.84 -5.94 -10.41
N GLY A 298 -8.15 -5.71 -10.28
CA GLY A 298 -8.87 -5.75 -9.02
C GLY A 298 -8.56 -4.57 -8.10
N ALA A 299 -7.93 -3.50 -8.63
CA ALA A 299 -7.71 -2.26 -7.89
C ALA A 299 -9.03 -1.49 -7.74
N VAL A 300 -9.89 -1.54 -8.76
CA VAL A 300 -11.28 -1.10 -8.72
C VAL A 300 -12.16 -2.35 -8.72
N ARG A 301 -13.21 -2.38 -7.90
CA ARG A 301 -14.19 -3.48 -7.83
C ARG A 301 -15.60 -2.94 -8.11
N LEU A 302 -15.84 -2.47 -9.32
CA LEU A 302 -17.16 -2.02 -9.76
C LEU A 302 -17.94 -3.10 -10.52
N LEU A 303 -17.25 -4.04 -11.15
CA LEU A 303 -17.87 -5.20 -11.80
C LEU A 303 -18.07 -6.34 -10.79
N PRO A 304 -19.19 -7.08 -10.86
CA PRO A 304 -19.42 -8.22 -9.98
C PRO A 304 -18.29 -9.23 -10.11
N GLN A 305 -17.62 -9.56 -8.99
CA GLN A 305 -16.51 -10.53 -8.94
C GLN A 305 -16.88 -11.88 -9.59
N ALA A 306 -18.17 -12.24 -9.56
CA ALA A 306 -18.71 -13.44 -10.18
C ALA A 306 -18.50 -13.54 -11.70
N VAL A 307 -18.37 -12.41 -12.43
CA VAL A 307 -18.08 -12.42 -13.88
C VAL A 307 -16.58 -12.57 -14.14
N MET A 308 -15.73 -12.09 -13.22
CA MET A 308 -14.28 -12.05 -13.37
C MET A 308 -13.58 -13.35 -12.90
N GLU A 309 -14.18 -14.09 -11.96
CA GLU A 309 -13.64 -15.37 -11.46
C GLU A 309 -13.93 -16.57 -12.34
N ARG A 310 -14.96 -16.51 -13.19
CA ARG A 310 -15.45 -17.70 -13.91
C ARG A 310 -14.72 -17.98 -15.22
N ASP A 311 -14.12 -16.97 -15.85
CA ASP A 311 -13.43 -17.14 -17.13
C ASP A 311 -12.19 -16.25 -17.26
N ASN A 312 -11.02 -16.85 -17.03
CA ASN A 312 -9.73 -16.17 -17.10
C ASN A 312 -9.44 -15.63 -18.52
N TRP A 313 -10.05 -16.24 -19.55
CA TRP A 313 -9.93 -15.80 -20.94
C TRP A 313 -10.70 -14.51 -21.21
N ALA A 314 -11.91 -14.35 -20.65
CA ALA A 314 -12.68 -13.11 -20.78
C ALA A 314 -11.96 -11.92 -20.12
N ARG A 315 -11.38 -12.15 -18.93
CA ARG A 315 -10.54 -11.15 -18.25
C ARG A 315 -9.30 -10.80 -19.07
N MET A 316 -8.60 -11.79 -19.60
CA MET A 316 -7.41 -11.58 -20.44
C MET A 316 -7.78 -10.83 -21.73
N GLY A 317 -8.90 -11.17 -22.37
CA GLY A 317 -9.43 -10.46 -23.54
C GLY A 317 -9.74 -9.00 -23.24
N LEU A 318 -10.37 -8.71 -22.10
CA LEU A 318 -10.65 -7.33 -21.67
C LEU A 318 -9.35 -6.56 -21.41
N VAL A 319 -8.36 -7.15 -20.75
CA VAL A 319 -7.04 -6.53 -20.55
C VAL A 319 -6.37 -6.22 -21.89
N VAL A 320 -6.35 -7.19 -22.81
CA VAL A 320 -5.69 -7.03 -24.11
C VAL A 320 -6.39 -5.96 -24.95
N THR A 321 -7.72 -5.96 -25.00
CA THR A 321 -8.49 -4.95 -25.73
C THR A 321 -8.29 -3.55 -25.14
N ALA A 322 -8.35 -3.40 -23.81
CA ALA A 322 -8.10 -2.12 -23.15
C ALA A 322 -6.67 -1.63 -23.38
N LEU A 323 -5.67 -2.52 -23.35
CA LEU A 323 -4.28 -2.20 -23.65
C LEU A 323 -4.11 -1.77 -25.11
N LEU A 324 -4.76 -2.46 -26.06
CA LEU A 324 -4.69 -2.15 -27.49
C LEU A 324 -5.33 -0.79 -27.78
N VAL A 325 -6.51 -0.52 -27.23
CA VAL A 325 -7.19 0.79 -27.34
C VAL A 325 -6.33 1.89 -26.73
N LEU A 326 -5.76 1.67 -25.55
CA LEU A 326 -4.86 2.65 -24.91
C LEU A 326 -3.61 2.88 -25.76
N ALA A 327 -2.97 1.82 -26.29
CA ALA A 327 -1.81 1.94 -27.16
C ALA A 327 -2.14 2.71 -28.44
N ALA A 328 -3.30 2.44 -29.05
CA ALA A 328 -3.77 3.19 -30.22
C ALA A 328 -3.94 4.68 -29.89
N VAL A 329 -4.58 5.03 -28.76
CA VAL A 329 -4.73 6.42 -28.30
C VAL A 329 -3.37 7.08 -28.06
N VAL A 330 -2.46 6.40 -27.36
CA VAL A 330 -1.12 6.92 -27.05
C VAL A 330 -0.32 7.19 -28.32
N VAL A 331 -0.36 6.27 -29.30
CA VAL A 331 0.30 6.46 -30.60
C VAL A 331 -0.35 7.60 -31.38
N LEU A 332 -1.68 7.68 -31.40
CA LEU A 332 -2.41 8.73 -32.11
C LEU A 332 -2.11 10.11 -31.52
N SER A 333 -2.10 10.24 -30.18
CA SER A 333 -1.75 11.48 -29.48
C SER A 333 -0.28 11.83 -29.64
N GLY A 334 0.64 10.86 -29.64
CA GLY A 334 2.06 11.09 -29.92
C GLY A 334 2.29 11.58 -31.36
N LEU A 335 1.60 10.98 -32.33
CA LEU A 335 1.65 11.41 -33.73
C LEU A 335 1.06 12.81 -33.90
N ALA A 336 -0.08 13.10 -33.27
CA ALA A 336 -0.65 14.45 -33.23
C ALA A 336 0.34 15.47 -32.63
N GLY A 337 1.09 15.07 -31.59
CA GLY A 337 2.11 15.91 -30.96
C GLY A 337 3.31 16.18 -31.86
N TYR A 338 3.70 15.18 -32.66
CA TYR A 338 4.70 15.33 -33.69
C TYR A 338 4.24 16.26 -34.83
N HIS A 339 2.95 16.25 -35.18
CA HIS A 339 2.40 17.15 -36.20
C HIS A 339 2.17 18.58 -35.72
N LEU A 340 2.23 18.84 -34.41
CA LEU A 340 1.95 20.14 -33.80
C LEU A 340 2.81 21.26 -34.39
N GLU A 341 4.12 21.03 -34.45
CA GLU A 341 5.10 22.01 -34.94
C GLU A 341 4.93 22.28 -36.44
N TRP A 342 4.51 21.26 -37.19
CA TRP A 342 4.20 21.41 -38.61
C TRP A 342 2.99 22.32 -38.85
N VAL A 343 1.96 22.21 -38.01
CA VAL A 343 0.77 23.07 -38.10
C VAL A 343 1.11 24.51 -37.71
N ARG A 344 1.93 24.72 -36.68
CA ARG A 344 2.42 26.05 -36.29
C ARG A 344 3.23 26.70 -37.39
N TYR A 345 4.21 25.98 -37.93
CA TYR A 345 5.01 26.42 -39.06
C TYR A 345 4.15 26.87 -40.25
N ARG A 346 3.10 26.09 -40.59
CA ARG A 346 2.19 26.45 -41.68
C ARG A 346 1.40 27.72 -41.39
N ASN A 347 0.95 27.92 -40.17
CA ASN A 347 0.18 29.10 -39.78
C ASN A 347 1.07 30.36 -39.81
N ASP A 348 2.28 30.29 -39.27
CA ASP A 348 3.26 31.39 -39.29
C ASP A 348 3.68 31.74 -40.73
N LEU A 349 3.85 30.73 -41.59
CA LEU A 349 4.13 30.94 -43.01
C LEU A 349 2.96 31.64 -43.71
N LEU A 350 1.71 31.25 -43.42
CA LEU A 350 0.54 31.92 -43.99
C LEU A 350 0.43 33.37 -43.49
N GLU A 351 0.67 33.62 -42.21
CA GLU A 351 0.64 34.97 -41.63
C GLU A 351 1.70 35.87 -42.25
N THR A 352 2.94 35.39 -42.38
CA THR A 352 4.03 36.14 -43.02
C THR A 352 3.75 36.42 -44.51
N LEU A 353 3.20 35.45 -45.24
CA LEU A 353 2.78 35.63 -46.64
C LEU A 353 1.62 36.64 -46.77
N MET A 354 0.68 36.64 -45.83
CA MET A 354 -0.47 37.57 -45.80
C MET A 354 -0.07 38.99 -45.37
N ALA A 355 0.93 39.12 -44.49
CA ALA A 355 1.46 40.41 -44.04
C ALA A 355 2.32 41.11 -45.12
N GLY A 356 2.76 40.38 -46.16
CA GLY A 356 3.59 40.94 -47.23
C GLY A 356 5.00 41.36 -46.81
N GLU A 357 5.44 40.93 -45.62
CA GLU A 357 6.76 41.23 -45.09
C GLU A 357 7.83 40.29 -45.67
N VAL A 358 9.00 40.83 -46.01
CA VAL A 358 10.20 40.05 -46.40
C VAL A 358 10.91 39.55 -45.14
N ALA A 359 10.18 38.83 -44.30
CA ALA A 359 10.75 38.16 -43.14
C ALA A 359 11.48 36.88 -43.58
N PRO A 360 12.56 36.46 -42.89
CA PRO A 360 13.17 35.16 -43.13
C PRO A 360 12.12 34.06 -42.92
N PRO A 361 12.12 33.00 -43.73
CA PRO A 361 11.14 31.93 -43.60
C PRO A 361 11.24 31.34 -42.18
N PRO A 362 10.10 31.03 -41.53
CA PRO A 362 10.10 30.39 -40.21
C PRO A 362 10.96 29.11 -40.26
N THR A 363 11.57 28.73 -39.15
CA THR A 363 12.42 27.53 -39.09
C THR A 363 11.72 26.45 -38.30
N LEU A 364 11.68 25.22 -38.83
CA LEU A 364 11.11 24.07 -38.14
C LEU A 364 12.09 23.56 -37.07
N TYR A 365 11.70 23.63 -35.80
CA TYR A 365 12.51 23.12 -34.69
C TYR A 365 12.19 21.65 -34.39
N TRP A 366 13.05 20.75 -34.87
CA TRP A 366 12.95 19.30 -34.62
C TRP A 366 12.88 18.94 -33.13
N THR A 367 13.55 19.72 -32.28
CA THR A 367 13.51 19.54 -30.82
C THR A 367 12.12 19.78 -30.26
N GLU A 368 11.43 20.82 -30.69
CA GLU A 368 10.05 21.12 -30.25
C GLU A 368 9.07 20.07 -30.75
N GLN A 369 9.31 19.55 -31.95
CA GLN A 369 8.55 18.44 -32.52
C GLN A 369 8.68 17.14 -31.68
N MET A 370 9.91 16.82 -31.26
CA MET A 370 10.16 15.67 -30.36
C MET A 370 9.53 15.87 -28.98
N VAL A 371 9.58 17.09 -28.44
CA VAL A 371 8.95 17.43 -27.16
C VAL A 371 7.43 17.32 -27.26
N GLY A 372 6.82 17.85 -28.32
CA GLY A 372 5.39 17.73 -28.58
C GLY A 372 4.93 16.28 -28.71
N ALA A 373 5.70 15.45 -29.42
CA ALA A 373 5.46 14.02 -29.54
C ALA A 373 5.56 13.30 -28.18
N ALA A 374 6.60 13.61 -27.39
CA ALA A 374 6.80 13.04 -26.06
C ALA A 374 5.65 13.40 -25.11
N VAL A 375 5.23 14.68 -25.09
CA VAL A 375 4.08 15.14 -24.29
C VAL A 375 2.79 14.45 -24.76
N GLY A 376 2.58 14.35 -26.07
CA GLY A 376 1.44 13.66 -26.67
C GLY A 376 1.36 12.18 -26.30
N LEU A 377 2.51 11.52 -26.11
CA LEU A 377 2.59 10.11 -25.73
C LEU A 377 2.41 9.91 -24.22
N VAL A 378 2.98 10.79 -23.40
CA VAL A 378 2.99 10.66 -21.93
C VAL A 378 1.65 11.06 -21.32
N VAL A 379 1.00 12.13 -21.79
CA VAL A 379 -0.22 12.63 -21.15
C VAL A 379 -1.36 11.59 -21.12
N PRO A 380 -1.73 10.92 -22.22
CA PRO A 380 -2.79 9.91 -22.20
C PRO A 380 -2.48 8.76 -21.24
N LEU A 381 -1.20 8.41 -21.08
CA LEU A 381 -0.78 7.39 -20.12
C LEU A 381 -0.99 7.86 -18.67
N VAL A 382 -0.65 9.11 -18.36
CA VAL A 382 -0.89 9.72 -17.04
C VAL A 382 -2.39 9.76 -16.74
N VAL A 383 -3.22 10.13 -17.73
CA VAL A 383 -4.69 10.15 -17.61
C VAL A 383 -5.24 8.75 -17.39
N ALA A 384 -4.70 7.73 -18.06
CA ALA A 384 -5.11 6.33 -17.85
C ALA A 384 -4.78 5.82 -16.43
N LEU A 385 -3.85 6.45 -15.71
CA LEU A 385 -3.55 6.13 -14.31
C LEU A 385 -4.49 6.81 -13.31
N ALA A 386 -5.27 7.82 -13.72
CA ALA A 386 -6.21 8.56 -12.87
C ALA A 386 -7.12 7.66 -11.99
N PRO A 387 -7.70 6.56 -12.50
CA PRO A 387 -8.56 5.69 -11.71
C PRO A 387 -7.84 5.08 -10.51
N LEU A 388 -6.57 4.72 -10.66
CA LEU A 388 -5.76 4.14 -9.58
C LEU A 388 -5.53 5.16 -8.46
N TRP A 389 -5.18 6.40 -8.84
CA TRP A 389 -5.03 7.50 -7.88
C TRP A 389 -6.34 7.80 -7.15
N LEU A 390 -7.45 7.82 -7.89
CA LEU A 390 -8.78 8.08 -7.35
C LEU A 390 -9.19 7.03 -6.31
N VAL A 391 -8.97 5.74 -6.58
CA VAL A 391 -9.29 4.69 -5.60
C VAL A 391 -8.46 4.82 -4.33
N SER A 392 -7.15 5.07 -4.47
CA SER A 392 -6.28 5.26 -3.31
C SER A 392 -6.74 6.46 -2.46
N LEU A 393 -7.20 7.54 -3.11
CA LEU A 393 -7.74 8.70 -2.44
C LEU A 393 -9.09 8.41 -1.76
N LEU A 394 -10.03 7.73 -2.43
CA LEU A 394 -11.33 7.38 -1.83
C LEU A 394 -11.16 6.49 -0.59
N GLN A 395 -10.26 5.51 -0.66
CA GLN A 395 -9.96 4.63 0.46
C GLN A 395 -9.36 5.42 1.63
N ALA A 396 -8.43 6.33 1.36
CA ALA A 396 -7.84 7.20 2.38
C ALA A 396 -8.87 8.15 2.99
N ILE A 397 -9.71 8.81 2.17
CA ILE A 397 -10.79 9.69 2.63
C ILE A 397 -11.75 8.92 3.53
N ARG A 398 -12.16 7.71 3.15
CA ARG A 398 -13.09 6.91 3.95
C ARG A 398 -12.52 6.58 5.33
N VAL A 399 -11.22 6.27 5.42
CA VAL A 399 -10.53 6.01 6.68
C VAL A 399 -10.38 7.29 7.51
N LEU A 400 -9.99 8.40 6.89
CA LEU A 400 -9.82 9.70 7.54
C LEU A 400 -11.15 10.26 8.05
N VAL A 401 -12.19 10.26 7.24
CA VAL A 401 -13.54 10.73 7.62
C VAL A 401 -14.12 9.85 8.72
N GLY A 402 -13.98 8.52 8.64
CA GLY A 402 -14.43 7.61 9.69
C GLY A 402 -13.74 7.86 11.03
N GLY A 403 -12.42 8.07 11.01
CA GLY A 403 -11.63 8.43 12.19
C GLY A 403 -12.00 9.81 12.75
N LEU A 404 -12.04 10.84 11.90
CA LEU A 404 -12.36 12.22 12.28
C LEU A 404 -13.79 12.33 12.85
N LEU A 405 -14.76 11.68 12.21
CA LEU A 405 -16.14 11.64 12.69
C LEU A 405 -16.22 10.95 14.06
N GLY A 406 -15.46 9.86 14.27
CA GLY A 406 -15.34 9.21 15.57
C GLY A 406 -14.78 10.14 16.66
N ILE A 407 -13.73 10.91 16.36
CA ILE A 407 -13.14 11.90 17.27
C ILE A 407 -14.13 13.03 17.56
N LEU A 408 -14.79 13.57 16.54
CA LEU A 408 -15.76 14.65 16.68
C LEU A 408 -16.93 14.23 17.56
N LEU A 409 -17.48 13.03 17.34
CA LEU A 409 -18.56 12.48 18.17
C LEU A 409 -18.08 12.19 19.59
N ALA A 410 -16.84 11.71 19.79
CA ALA A 410 -16.28 11.52 21.12
C ALA A 410 -16.15 12.85 21.87
N LEU A 411 -15.68 13.90 21.20
CA LEU A 411 -15.52 15.24 21.78
C LEU A 411 -16.88 15.86 22.12
N LEU A 412 -17.87 15.75 21.22
CA LEU A 412 -19.23 16.22 21.45
C LEU A 412 -19.91 15.45 22.59
N THR A 413 -19.66 14.14 22.71
CA THR A 413 -20.11 13.33 23.84
C THR A 413 -19.48 13.80 25.15
N GLY A 414 -18.19 14.14 25.13
CA GLY A 414 -17.47 14.71 26.27
C GLY A 414 -18.05 16.05 26.72
N VAL A 415 -18.33 16.95 25.77
CA VAL A 415 -18.97 18.24 26.05
C VAL A 415 -20.35 18.04 26.66
N LEU A 416 -21.19 17.15 26.09
CA LEU A 416 -22.50 16.84 26.65
C LEU A 416 -22.43 16.20 28.03
N HIS A 417 -21.40 15.40 28.31
CA HIS A 417 -21.18 14.85 29.64
C HIS A 417 -20.90 15.98 30.66
N LEU A 418 -20.02 16.92 30.31
CA LEU A 418 -19.72 18.08 31.14
C LEU A 418 -20.98 18.94 31.38
N LEU A 419 -21.77 19.17 30.32
CA LEU A 419 -23.02 19.92 30.37
C LEU A 419 -24.09 19.22 31.23
N ALA A 420 -24.16 17.89 31.16
CA ALA A 420 -25.04 17.09 32.01
C ALA A 420 -24.65 17.21 33.49
N VAL A 421 -23.35 17.14 33.81
CA VAL A 421 -22.83 17.30 35.18
C VAL A 421 -23.13 18.70 35.71
N ILE A 422 -22.91 19.74 34.90
CA ILE A 422 -23.25 21.12 35.25
C ILE A 422 -24.76 21.27 35.49
N ALA A 423 -25.61 20.72 34.62
CA ALA A 423 -27.06 20.79 34.79
C ALA A 423 -27.54 20.06 36.05
N LEU A 424 -26.91 18.93 36.41
CA LEU A 424 -27.15 18.20 37.65
C LEU A 424 -26.74 19.02 38.89
N GLN A 425 -25.61 19.71 38.86
CA GLN A 425 -25.17 20.62 39.92
C GLN A 425 -26.07 21.85 40.02
N LEU A 426 -26.48 22.43 38.88
CA LEU A 426 -27.37 23.59 38.82
C LEU A 426 -28.75 23.26 39.40
N ARG A 427 -29.29 22.06 39.13
CA ARG A 427 -30.52 21.56 39.75
C ARG A 427 -30.43 21.47 41.28
N ARG A 428 -29.24 21.22 41.85
CA ARG A 428 -29.02 21.18 43.30
C ARG A 428 -28.78 22.56 43.90
N LEU A 429 -28.06 23.43 43.16
CA LEU A 429 -27.67 24.77 43.62
C LEU A 429 -28.81 25.79 43.53
N LEU A 430 -29.60 25.82 42.46
CA LEU A 430 -30.69 26.81 42.29
C LEU A 430 -31.70 26.80 43.44
N PRO A 431 -32.22 25.63 43.89
CA PRO A 431 -33.13 25.58 45.02
C PRO A 431 -32.47 26.00 46.33
N ALA A 432 -31.20 25.62 46.55
CA ALA A 432 -30.46 25.96 47.77
C ALA A 432 -30.14 27.46 47.85
N LEU A 433 -29.80 28.08 46.71
CA LEU A 433 -29.51 29.51 46.63
C LEU A 433 -30.79 30.35 46.76
N PHE A 434 -31.90 29.87 46.19
CA PHE A 434 -33.23 30.44 46.41
C PHE A 434 -33.65 30.34 47.89
N GLU A 435 -33.39 29.22 48.56
CA GLU A 435 -33.63 29.06 50.00
C GLU A 435 -32.75 30.01 50.84
N LEU A 436 -31.49 30.23 50.47
CA LEU A 436 -30.58 31.16 51.15
C LEU A 436 -31.05 32.62 51.05
N VAL A 437 -31.48 33.06 49.86
CA VAL A 437 -32.02 34.42 49.65
C VAL A 437 -33.34 34.63 50.41
N THR A 438 -34.13 33.57 50.60
CA THR A 438 -35.41 33.64 51.34
C THR A 438 -35.23 33.48 52.86
N PHE A 439 -34.06 33.05 53.32
CA PHE A 439 -33.73 32.81 54.73
C PHE A 439 -33.89 34.03 55.66
N PRO A 440 -33.43 35.27 55.31
CA PRO A 440 -33.60 36.43 56.19
C PRO A 440 -35.07 36.78 56.45
N ALA A 441 -35.95 36.60 55.45
CA ALA A 441 -37.39 36.81 55.60
C ALA A 441 -38.06 35.79 56.54
N ARG A 442 -37.48 34.58 56.67
CA ARG A 442 -37.94 33.54 57.61
C ARG A 442 -37.47 33.82 59.04
N ALA A 443 -36.20 34.19 59.23
CA ALA A 443 -35.64 34.48 60.55
C ALA A 443 -36.33 35.67 61.23
N VAL A 444 -36.75 36.67 60.46
CA VAL A 444 -37.56 37.80 60.98
C VAL A 444 -38.94 37.31 61.44
N ARG A 445 -39.57 36.39 60.70
CA ARG A 445 -40.91 35.86 61.02
C ARG A 445 -40.91 34.96 62.26
N GLU A 446 -39.95 34.07 62.41
CA GLU A 446 -39.80 33.21 63.59
C GLU A 446 -39.52 34.06 64.84
N ARG A 447 -38.68 35.10 64.73
CA ARG A 447 -38.45 36.05 65.84
C ARG A 447 -39.66 36.91 66.20
N LEU A 448 -40.54 37.23 65.23
CA LEU A 448 -41.80 37.91 65.53
C LEU A 448 -42.85 36.95 66.12
N ALA A 449 -42.88 35.69 65.69
CA ALA A 449 -43.77 34.67 66.24
C ALA A 449 -43.39 34.33 67.70
N ASP A 450 -42.10 34.12 68.00
CA ASP A 450 -41.60 33.87 69.37
C ASP A 450 -41.87 35.04 70.33
N ARG A 451 -41.83 36.27 69.82
CA ARG A 451 -42.23 37.46 70.61
C ARG A 451 -43.73 37.48 70.90
N SER A 452 -44.56 37.02 69.96
CA SER A 452 -46.01 36.99 70.15
C SER A 452 -46.47 35.89 71.12
N THR A 453 -45.78 34.75 71.17
CA THR A 453 -46.03 33.69 72.15
C THR A 453 -45.49 34.06 73.53
N SER A 454 -44.28 34.64 73.62
CA SER A 454 -43.73 35.13 74.90
C SER A 454 -44.56 36.27 75.50
N ALA A 455 -45.19 37.12 74.69
CA ALA A 455 -46.14 38.13 75.18
C ALA A 455 -47.48 37.53 75.64
N ARG A 456 -47.90 36.40 75.06
CA ARG A 456 -49.13 35.69 75.44
C ARG A 456 -48.98 34.92 76.75
N ASP A 457 -47.81 34.34 77.02
CA ASP A 457 -47.50 33.67 78.28
C ASP A 457 -47.29 34.67 79.43
N ALA A 458 -46.86 35.91 79.15
CA ALA A 458 -46.77 36.97 80.14
C ALA A 458 -48.14 37.50 80.60
N ASP A 459 -49.16 37.43 79.74
CA ASP A 459 -50.53 37.88 80.01
C ASP A 459 -51.40 36.78 80.66
N ALA A 460 -50.94 35.52 80.66
CA ALA A 460 -51.60 34.38 81.29
C ALA A 460 -51.09 34.07 82.71
N GLY A 461 -50.14 34.85 83.22
CA GLY A 461 -49.47 34.67 84.52
C GLY A 461 -49.82 35.72 85.60
N VAL A 462 -50.86 36.53 85.38
CA VAL A 462 -51.48 37.42 86.39
C VAL A 462 -52.87 36.90 86.67
#